data_AF-A0A021XC53-F1
#
_entry.id   AF-A0A021XC53-F1
#
_cell.length_a   1.000
_cell.length_b   1.000
_cell.length_c   1.000
_cell.angle_alpha   90.00
_cell.angle_beta   90.00
_cell.angle_gamma   90.00
#
_symmetry.space_group_name_H-M   'P 1'
#
loop_
_entity.id
_entity.type
_entity.pdbx_description
1 polymer ?
#
loop_
_entity_poly.entity_id
_entity_poly.type
_entity_poly.pdbx_seq_one_letter_code
_entity_poly.pdbx_strand_id
1 'polypeptide(L)' 'MTMTLENHIEELRREANHCDPAERAQIEAELKQARTELAAPIAAEDAEPPH' A
#
# COMPACT_ATOMS: atom_id res chain seq x y z
N MET A 1 16.02 -6.90 8.73
CA MET A 1 14.84 -7.35 7.96
C MET A 1 14.25 -6.12 7.31
N THR A 2 14.56 -5.84 6.05
CA THR A 2 13.92 -4.74 5.31
C THR A 2 12.70 -5.35 4.60
N MET A 3 11.52 -5.24 5.20
CA MET A 3 10.28 -5.61 4.51
C MET A 3 10.07 -4.62 3.37
N THR A 4 9.91 -5.11 2.15
CA THR A 4 9.51 -4.27 1.02
C THR A 4 8.04 -3.87 1.18
N LEU A 5 7.66 -2.70 0.67
CA LEU A 5 6.28 -2.21 0.68
C LEU A 5 5.31 -3.22 0.07
N GLU A 6 5.74 -3.95 -0.95
CA GLU A 6 4.97 -5.01 -1.59
C GLU A 6 4.68 -6.18 -0.63
N ASN A 7 5.69 -6.68 0.10
CA ASN A 7 5.49 -7.73 1.11
C ASN A 7 4.56 -7.26 2.24
N HIS A 8 4.69 -6.01 2.66
CA HIS A 8 3.81 -5.42 3.68
C HIS A 8 2.35 -5.35 3.20
N ILE A 9 2.10 -4.99 1.94
CA ILE A 9 0.76 -5.02 1.34
C ILE A 9 0.20 -6.45 1.29
N GLU A 10 1.01 -7.45 0.99
CA GLU A 10 0.55 -8.85 0.96
C GLU A 10 0.17 -9.38 2.36
N GLU A 11 0.94 -9.03 3.38
CA GLU A 11 0.63 -9.35 4.79
C GLU A 11 -0.71 -8.73 5.21
N LEU A 12 -0.87 -7.41 4.97
CA LEU A 12 -2.12 -6.70 5.30
C LEU A 12 -3.33 -7.27 4.55
N ARG A 13 -3.16 -7.73 3.30
CA ARG A 13 -4.25 -8.38 2.54
C ARG A 13 -4.64 -9.73 3.15
N ARG A 14 -3.68 -10.50 3.65
CA ARG A 14 -3.99 -11.75 4.37
C ARG A 14 -4.72 -11.44 5.66
N GLU A 15 -4.24 -10.49 6.43
CA GLU A 15 -4.83 -10.13 7.72
C GLU A 15 -6.27 -9.60 7.55
N ALA A 16 -6.50 -8.71 6.58
CA ALA A 16 -7.83 -8.21 6.22
C ALA A 16 -8.86 -9.31 5.89
N ASN A 17 -8.38 -10.46 5.40
CA ASN A 17 -9.24 -11.59 5.03
C ASN A 17 -9.60 -12.49 6.23
N HIS A 18 -8.91 -12.34 7.36
CA HIS A 18 -9.08 -13.18 8.55
C HIS A 18 -9.57 -12.42 9.79
N CYS A 19 -9.59 -11.09 9.76
CA CYS A 19 -9.97 -10.23 10.88
C CYS A 19 -11.46 -9.83 10.89
N ASP A 20 -11.90 -9.27 12.02
CA ASP A 20 -13.24 -8.72 12.18
C ASP A 20 -13.48 -7.48 11.29
N PRO A 21 -14.74 -7.11 10.98
CA PRO A 21 -15.03 -5.97 10.12
C PRO A 21 -14.48 -4.63 10.63
N ALA A 22 -14.37 -4.45 11.94
CA ALA A 22 -13.81 -3.24 12.54
C ALA A 22 -12.28 -3.15 12.33
N GLU A 23 -11.57 -4.26 12.55
CA GLU A 23 -10.13 -4.37 12.29
C GLU A 23 -9.84 -4.28 10.79
N ARG A 24 -10.70 -4.90 9.96
CA ARG A 24 -10.60 -4.83 8.49
C ARG A 24 -10.64 -3.39 7.99
N ALA A 25 -11.48 -2.53 8.56
CA ALA A 25 -11.55 -1.12 8.16
C ALA A 25 -10.24 -0.36 8.46
N GLN A 26 -9.53 -0.72 9.55
CA GLN A 26 -8.22 -0.15 9.88
C GLN A 26 -7.15 -0.67 8.92
N ILE A 27 -7.15 -1.97 8.65
CA ILE A 27 -6.21 -2.63 7.72
C ILE A 27 -6.40 -2.12 6.28
N GLU A 28 -7.64 -1.85 5.86
CA GLU A 28 -7.93 -1.25 4.55
C GLU A 28 -7.39 0.18 4.41
N ALA A 29 -7.41 0.96 5.50
CA ALA A 29 -6.81 2.29 5.52
C ALA A 29 -5.28 2.22 5.39
N GLU A 30 -4.63 1.29 6.10
CA GLU A 30 -3.19 1.02 5.95
C GLU A 30 -2.84 0.54 4.53
N LEU A 31 -3.62 -0.40 3.98
CA LEU A 31 -3.45 -0.87 2.60
C LEU A 31 -3.53 0.25 1.59
N LYS A 32 -4.45 1.20 1.78
CA LYS A 32 -4.59 2.36 0.90
C LYS A 32 -3.34 3.23 0.95
N GLN A 33 -2.83 3.53 2.15
CA GLN A 33 -1.62 4.32 2.31
C GLN A 33 -0.40 3.64 1.70
N ALA A 34 -0.17 2.36 2.00
CA ALA A 34 0.95 1.58 1.47
C ALA A 34 0.91 1.49 -0.07
N ARG A 35 -0.28 1.33 -0.67
CA ARG A 35 -0.45 1.36 -2.14
C ARG A 35 -0.17 2.75 -2.73
N THR A 36 -0.59 3.82 -2.06
CA THR A 36 -0.28 5.18 -2.50
C THR A 36 1.22 5.44 -2.45
N GLU A 37 1.91 4.98 -1.41
CA GLU A 37 3.36 5.10 -1.29
C GLU A 37 4.11 4.30 -2.36
N LEU A 38 3.65 3.08 -2.66
CA LEU A 38 4.20 2.28 -3.76
C LEU A 38 3.97 2.93 -5.14
N ALA A 39 2.85 3.63 -5.32
CA ALA A 39 2.51 4.31 -6.58
C ALA A 39 3.11 5.73 -6.70
N ALA A 40 3.52 6.35 -5.58
CA ALA A 40 4.10 7.69 -5.55
C ALA A 40 5.35 7.86 -6.45
N PRO A 41 6.34 6.94 -6.46
CA PRO A 41 7.49 7.09 -7.36
C PRO A 41 7.11 7.01 -8.84
N ILE A 42 6.10 6.21 -9.20
CA ILE A 42 5.61 6.09 -10.59
C ILE A 42 4.99 7.41 -11.08
N ALA A 43 4.28 8.12 -10.20
CA ALA A 43 3.68 9.42 -10.53
C ALA A 43 4.72 10.56 -10.59
N ALA A 44 5.89 10.39 -9.96
CA ALA A 44 6.96 11.38 -9.98
C ALA A 44 7.77 11.34 -11.29
N GLU A 45 7.90 10.17 -11.93
CA GLU A 45 8.62 10.01 -13.20
C GLU A 45 7.80 10.42 -14.44
N ASP A 46 6.47 10.45 -14.37
CA ASP A 46 5.60 10.89 -15.49
C ASP A 46 5.47 12.44 -15.58
N ALA A 47 6.05 13.16 -14.62
CA ALA A 47 6.02 14.62 -14.55
C ALA A 47 7.26 15.31 -15.18
N GLU A 48 7.95 14.66 -16.11
CA GLU A 48 8.99 15.30 -16.93
C GLU A 48 8.32 16.20 -17.99
N PRO A 49 8.42 17.55 -17.90
CA PRO A 49 7.92 18.42 -18.95
C PRO A 49 8.80 18.24 -20.20
N PRO A 50 8.23 18.24 -21.42
CA PRO A 50 9.03 18.14 -22.64
C PRO A 50 9.96 19.36 -22.73
N HIS A 51 11.27 19.08 -22.75
CA HIS A 51 12.33 20.05 -23.04
C HIS A 51 12.47 20.32 -24.54
#